data_AF-A0A7Y8G820-F1
#
_entry.id   AF-A0A7Y8G820-F1
#
_cell.length_a   1.000
_cell.length_b   1.000
_cell.length_c   1.000
_cell.angle_alpha   90.00
_cell.angle_beta   90.00
_cell.angle_gamma   90.00
#
_symmetry.space_group_name_H-M   'P 1'
#
loop_
_entity.id
_entity.type
_entity.pdbx_description
1 polymer ?
#
loop_
_entity_poly.entity_id
_entity_poly.type
_entity_poly.pdbx_seq_one_letter_code
_entity_poly.pdbx_strand_id
1 'polypeptide(L)'
;RGFVAANQDYYRLAERRYRIGVDSNLTFLDAQRQLFSAQQSLITDRLAQLTSEVNLYKALGGGWNEQTAKNEPLKEEAPALKLF
;
A
#
# COMPACT_ATOMS: atom_id res chain seq x y z
N ARG A 1 -6.89 -10.85 1.20
CA ARG A 1 -6.77 -11.56 -0.10
C ARG A 1 -7.83 -12.67 -0.28
N GLY A 2 -8.08 -13.55 0.71
CA GLY A 2 -9.09 -14.62 0.59
C GLY A 2 -10.51 -14.14 0.28
N PHE A 3 -10.93 -12.99 0.83
CA PHE A 3 -12.24 -12.41 0.56
C PHE A 3 -12.43 -12.00 -0.92
N VAL A 4 -11.40 -11.46 -1.57
CA VAL A 4 -11.43 -11.12 -3.00
C VAL A 4 -11.57 -12.39 -3.86
N ALA A 5 -10.84 -13.45 -3.51
CA ALA A 5 -10.90 -14.72 -4.23
C ALA A 5 -12.31 -15.34 -4.16
N ALA A 6 -12.92 -15.37 -2.97
CA ALA A 6 -14.28 -15.88 -2.79
C ALA A 6 -15.32 -15.08 -3.61
N ASN A 7 -15.21 -13.75 -3.62
CA ASN A 7 -16.10 -12.90 -4.42
C ASN A 7 -15.86 -13.05 -5.94
N GLN A 8 -14.63 -13.33 -6.37
CA GLN A 8 -14.31 -13.61 -7.76
C GLN A 8 -15.00 -14.91 -8.21
N ASP A 9 -15.01 -15.94 -7.36
CA ASP A 9 -15.68 -17.21 -7.65
C ASP A 9 -17.21 -17.05 -7.68
N TYR A 10 -17.77 -16.27 -6.74
CA TYR A 10 -19.19 -15.92 -6.74
C TYR A 10 -19.59 -15.19 -8.03
N TYR A 11 -18.82 -14.17 -8.44
CA TYR A 11 -19.02 -13.47 -9.70
C TYR A 11 -19.04 -14.42 -10.90
N ARG A 12 -18.05 -15.33 -11.03
CA ARG A 12 -17.99 -16.29 -12.15
C ARG A 12 -19.18 -17.25 -12.17
N LEU A 13 -19.71 -17.63 -10.99
CA LEU A 13 -20.89 -18.48 -10.91
C LEU A 13 -22.15 -17.70 -11.33
N ALA A 14 -22.34 -16.49 -10.80
CA ALA A 14 -23.48 -15.63 -11.10
C ALA A 14 -23.53 -15.25 -12.58
N GLU A 15 -22.38 -14.92 -13.18
CA GLU A 15 -22.27 -14.64 -14.62
C GLU A 15 -22.72 -15.83 -15.46
N ARG A 16 -22.26 -17.04 -15.14
CA ARG A 16 -22.67 -18.25 -15.88
C ARG A 16 -24.17 -18.48 -15.78
N ARG A 17 -24.73 -18.41 -14.57
CA ARG A 17 -26.17 -18.63 -14.36
C ARG A 17 -27.04 -17.58 -15.05
N TYR A 18 -26.61 -16.33 -15.04
CA TYR A 18 -27.29 -15.25 -15.77
C TYR A 18 -27.26 -15.49 -17.28
N ARG A 19 -26.11 -15.86 -17.86
CA ARG A 19 -25.97 -16.11 -19.30
C ARG A 19 -26.77 -17.30 -19.80
N ILE A 20 -27.00 -18.32 -18.97
CA ILE A 20 -27.86 -19.46 -19.29
C ILE A 20 -29.34 -19.22 -18.92
N GLY A 21 -29.69 -18.04 -18.40
CA GLY A 21 -31.05 -17.65 -18.03
C GLY A 21 -31.59 -18.31 -16.76
N VAL A 22 -30.73 -18.92 -15.94
CA VAL A 22 -31.11 -19.66 -14.71
C VAL A 22 -31.25 -18.73 -13.51
N ASP A 23 -30.54 -17.60 -13.48
CA ASP A 23 -30.64 -16.59 -12.41
C ASP A 23 -30.90 -15.19 -12.97
N SER A 24 -31.38 -14.30 -12.10
CA SER A 24 -31.74 -12.93 -12.47
C SER A 24 -30.52 -12.03 -12.72
N ASN A 25 -30.70 -10.98 -13.52
CA ASN A 25 -29.69 -9.93 -13.72
C ASN A 25 -29.30 -9.23 -12.39
N LEU A 26 -30.22 -9.21 -11.42
CA LEU A 26 -29.96 -8.62 -10.11
C LEU A 26 -28.87 -9.39 -9.35
N THR A 27 -28.90 -10.72 -9.39
CA THR A 27 -27.87 -11.59 -8.77
C THR A 27 -26.49 -11.34 -9.39
N PHE A 28 -26.43 -11.15 -10.71
CA PHE A 28 -25.18 -10.84 -11.41
C PHE A 28 -24.63 -9.46 -11.02
N LEU A 29 -25.50 -8.44 -10.96
CA LEU A 29 -25.10 -7.09 -10.57
C LEU A 29 -24.65 -7.02 -9.10
N ASP A 30 -25.31 -7.75 -8.21
CA ASP A 30 -24.90 -7.87 -6.82
C ASP A 30 -23.50 -8.50 -6.71
N ALA A 31 -23.25 -9.60 -7.44
CA ALA A 31 -21.93 -10.25 -7.47
C ALA A 31 -20.82 -9.30 -7.98
N GLN A 32 -21.11 -8.46 -8.99
CA GLN A 32 -20.18 -7.42 -9.44
C GLN A 32 -19.88 -6.39 -8.34
N ARG A 33 -20.91 -5.89 -7.67
CA ARG A 33 -20.77 -4.89 -6.60
C ARG A 33 -19.94 -5.44 -5.44
N GLN A 34 -20.20 -6.68 -5.04
CA GLN A 34 -19.46 -7.33 -3.96
C GLN A 34 -17.98 -7.55 -4.33
N LEU A 35 -17.69 -8.00 -5.55
CA LEU A 35 -16.30 -8.15 -6.02
C LEU A 35 -15.56 -6.81 -6.02
N PHE A 36 -16.18 -5.75 -6.53
CA PHE A 36 -15.59 -4.42 -6.55
C PHE A 36 -15.31 -3.91 -5.13
N SER A 37 -16.27 -4.05 -4.22
CA SER A 37 -16.10 -3.69 -2.82
C SER A 37 -14.96 -4.46 -2.15
N ALA A 38 -14.87 -5.77 -2.38
CA ALA A 38 -13.79 -6.61 -1.86
C ALA A 38 -12.41 -6.16 -2.35
N GLN A 39 -12.29 -5.81 -3.64
CA GLN A 39 -11.05 -5.29 -4.22
C GLN A 39 -10.66 -3.95 -3.60
N GLN A 40 -11.62 -3.04 -3.41
CA GLN A 40 -11.37 -1.75 -2.77
C GLN A 40 -10.90 -1.91 -1.32
N SER A 41 -11.52 -2.83 -0.55
CA SER A 41 -11.08 -3.14 0.81
C SER A 41 -9.64 -3.66 0.85
N LEU A 42 -9.26 -4.54 -0.09
CA LEU A 42 -7.88 -5.04 -0.15
C LEU A 42 -6.85 -3.92 -0.36
N ILE A 43 -7.19 -2.89 -1.15
CA ILE A 43 -6.33 -1.73 -1.37
C ILE A 43 -6.17 -0.94 -0.08
N THR A 44 -7.28 -0.65 0.59
CA THR A 44 -7.29 0.08 1.87
C THR A 44 -6.51 -0.65 2.96
N ASP A 45 -6.70 -1.97 3.09
CA ASP A 45 -5.97 -2.80 4.06
C ASP A 45 -4.46 -2.74 3.80
N ARG A 46 -4.05 -2.82 2.53
CA ARG A 46 -2.63 -2.74 2.16
C ARG A 46 -2.05 -1.36 2.44
N LEU A 47 -2.81 -0.30 2.19
CA LEU A 47 -2.40 1.05 2.55
C LEU A 47 -2.21 1.18 4.07
N ALA A 48 -3.18 0.70 4.86
CA ALA A 48 -3.11 0.73 6.32
C ALA A 48 -1.90 -0.06 6.86
N GLN A 49 -1.58 -1.21 6.24
CA GLN A 49 -0.37 -1.97 6.56
C GLN A 49 0.90 -1.13 6.33
N LEU A 50 1.05 -0.54 5.13
CA LEU A 50 2.22 0.28 4.80
C LEU A 50 2.36 1.50 5.72
N THR A 51 1.24 2.16 6.02
CA THR A 51 1.24 3.27 6.98
C THR A 51 1.67 2.82 8.38
N SER A 52 1.24 1.63 8.81
CA SER A 52 1.65 1.07 10.10
C SER A 52 3.14 0.75 10.14
N GLU A 53 3.70 0.23 9.04
CA GLU A 53 5.14 -0.03 8.89
C GLU A 53 5.96 1.27 8.98
N VAL A 54 5.54 2.33 8.28
CA VAL A 54 6.18 3.66 8.35
C VAL A 54 6.09 4.25 9.77
N ASN A 55 4.94 4.13 10.42
CA ASN A 55 4.74 4.62 11.78
C ASN A 55 5.63 3.87 12.78
N LEU A 56 5.78 2.56 12.63
CA LEU A 56 6.69 1.76 13.44
C LEU A 56 8.14 2.20 13.22
N TYR A 57 8.58 2.38 11.97
CA TYR A 57 9.92 2.90 11.65
C TYR A 57 10.17 4.25 12.33
N LYS A 58 9.20 5.17 12.27
CA LYS A 58 9.27 6.47 12.93
C LYS A 58 9.35 6.34 14.46
N ALA A 59 8.51 5.49 15.06
CA ALA A 59 8.45 5.28 16.51
C ALA A 59 9.76 4.69 17.08
N LEU A 60 10.44 3.84 16.31
CA LEU A 60 11.74 3.25 16.67
C LEU A 60 12.92 4.22 16.50
N GLY A 61 12.68 5.49 16.15
CA GLY A 61 13.73 6.49 16.00
C GLY A 61 14.41 6.50 14.64
N GLY A 62 13.88 5.80 13.64
CA GLY A 62 14.42 5.80 12.27
C GLY A 62 14.44 7.17 11.58
N GLY A 63 13.71 8.16 12.10
CA GLY A 63 13.77 9.56 11.66
C GLY A 63 14.83 10.42 12.35
N TRP A 64 15.56 9.90 13.35
CA TRP A 64 16.56 10.67 14.10
C TRP A 64 17.95 10.67 13.43
N ASN A 65 18.26 9.62 12.65
CA ASN A 65 19.56 9.45 11.99
C ASN A 65 19.59 9.99 10.56
N GLU A 66 18.93 11.12 10.28
CA GLU A 66 19.10 11.91 9.04
C GLU A 66 20.56 12.45 8.89
N GLN A 67 21.43 12.16 9.86
CA GLN A 67 22.85 12.50 9.90
C GLN A 67 23.77 11.58 9.07
N THR A 68 23.26 10.53 8.41
CA THR A 68 24.07 9.86 7.36
C THR A 68 24.37 10.79 6.17
N ALA A 69 23.71 11.95 6.08
CA ALA A 69 23.95 12.98 5.07
C ALA A 69 24.80 14.18 5.53
N LYS A 70 25.44 14.16 6.71
CA LYS A 70 26.42 15.19 7.13
C LYS A 70 27.82 14.61 7.32
N ASN A 71 28.33 13.94 6.30
CA ASN A 71 29.77 13.88 6.08
C ASN A 71 30.15 15.04 5.16
N GLU A 72 30.15 16.26 5.70
CA GLU A 72 30.93 17.35 5.10
C GLU A 72 32.41 16.93 5.19
N PRO A 73 33.15 16.78 4.07
CA PRO A 73 34.59 16.65 4.17
C PRO A 73 35.13 17.92 4.84
N LEU A 74 35.86 17.68 5.92
CA LEU A 74 36.50 18.67 6.79
C LEU A 74 36.95 19.90 6.00
N LYS A 75 36.39 21.05 6.35
CA LYS A 75 36.89 22.34 5.91
C LYS A 75 38.36 22.43 6.33
N GLU A 76 39.29 22.26 5.39
CA GLU A 76 40.70 22.55 5.57
C GLU A 76 40.88 24.07 5.79
N GLU A 77 40.58 24.52 7.00
CA GLU A 77 41.14 25.76 7.52
C GLU A 77 42.52 25.43 8.09
N ALA A 78 43.54 25.39 7.21
CA ALA A 78 44.92 25.49 7.66
C ALA A 78 45.25 26.97 7.97
N PRO A 79 45.95 27.25 9.09
CA PRO A 79 46.01 28.58 9.70
C PRO A 79 46.83 29.59 8.89
N ALA A 80 46.38 30.84 8.94
CA ALA A 80 47.13 31.99 8.49
C ALA A 80 48.48 32.09 9.21
N LEU A 81 49.58 31.80 8.51
CA LEU A 81 50.87 32.38 8.89
C LEU A 81 50.97 33.77 8.26
N LYS A 82 50.71 34.78 9.09
CA LYS A 82 51.22 36.13 8.87
C LYS A 82 52.73 36.12 9.12
N LEU A 83 53.42 37.02 8.40
CA LEU A 83 54.74 37.59 8.72
C LEU A 83 55.96 36.85 8.14
N PHE A 84 56.26 37.13 6.87
CA PHE A 84 57.37 38.00 6.45
C PHE A 84 56.94 38.80 5.22
#